data_AF-A0A7T5CFY1-F1
#
_entry.id   AF-A0A7T5CFY1-F1
#
_cell.length_a   1.000
_cell.length_b   1.000
_cell.length_c   1.000
_cell.angle_alpha   90.00
_cell.angle_beta   90.00
_cell.angle_gamma   90.00
#
_symmetry.space_group_name_H-M   'P 1'
#
loop_
_entity.id
_entity.type
_entity.pdbx_description
1 polymer ?
#
loop_
_entity_poly.entity_id
_entity_poly.type
_entity_poly.pdbx_seq_one_letter_code
_entity_poly.pdbx_strand_id
1 'polypeptide(L)'
;MVHLPYLQPFEDVNKRVSRLAANIPLIKHNLCPLSFVDVPQQAYISAMLAVHELNRVELLRDVFAWAYQRSCARYSAVRQSVGEPAPFRMRYRIQIGETVAEVVRMAMNKVQAVSFIRSRAEQLAEQDRSRFVEVVETQLMTLHLGSIALFRLRPSEFEKWVQVWK
;
A
#
# COMPACT_ATOMS: atom_id res chain seq x y z
N MET A 1 13.42 15.33 -4.87
CA MET A 1 13.42 16.39 -3.83
C MET A 1 13.68 17.77 -4.42
N VAL A 2 14.65 17.96 -5.32
CA VAL A 2 15.02 19.30 -5.82
C VAL A 2 14.49 19.66 -7.22
N HIS A 3 14.36 18.69 -8.12
CA HIS A 3 14.07 18.99 -9.53
C HIS A 3 12.65 19.52 -9.77
N LEU A 4 11.63 18.91 -9.18
CA LEU A 4 10.24 19.34 -9.37
C LEU A 4 9.96 20.75 -8.82
N PRO A 5 10.43 21.14 -7.62
CA PRO A 5 10.23 22.49 -7.11
C PRO A 5 11.00 23.55 -7.89
N TYR A 6 12.11 23.17 -8.53
CA TYR A 6 12.88 24.05 -9.41
C TYR A 6 12.17 24.31 -10.74
N LEU A 7 11.70 23.25 -11.39
CA LEU A 7 11.03 23.34 -12.70
C LEU A 7 9.64 24.00 -12.60
N GLN A 8 8.95 23.84 -11.47
CA GLN A 8 7.58 24.31 -11.26
C GLN A 8 6.58 23.90 -12.37
N PRO A 9 6.46 22.60 -12.71
CA PRO A 9 5.59 22.17 -13.80
C PRO A 9 4.08 22.28 -13.49
N PHE A 10 3.69 22.46 -12.24
CA PHE A 10 2.29 22.59 -11.82
C PHE A 10 2.00 24.00 -11.32
N GLU A 11 0.75 24.45 -11.41
CA GLU A 11 0.30 25.75 -10.90
C GLU A 11 0.45 25.85 -9.36
N ASP A 12 0.16 24.77 -8.63
CA ASP A 12 0.41 24.64 -7.19
C ASP A 12 0.99 23.23 -6.88
N VAL A 13 1.31 22.97 -5.62
CA VAL A 13 1.61 21.64 -5.07
C VAL A 13 3.00 21.10 -5.44
N ASN A 14 3.81 21.76 -6.28
CA ASN A 14 5.16 21.32 -6.68
C ASN A 14 6.03 20.81 -5.52
N LYS A 15 6.06 21.53 -4.39
CA LYS A 15 6.83 21.16 -3.19
C LYS A 15 6.30 19.87 -2.55
N ARG A 16 4.97 19.72 -2.48
CA ARG A 16 4.28 18.54 -1.95
C ARG A 16 4.50 17.34 -2.88
N VAL A 17 4.32 17.52 -4.20
CA VAL A 17 4.57 16.48 -5.21
C VAL A 17 6.01 16.01 -5.16
N SER A 18 6.99 16.92 -5.05
CA SER A 18 8.41 16.54 -4.96
C SER A 18 8.74 15.67 -3.76
N ARG A 19 8.19 16.01 -2.58
CA ARG A 19 8.40 15.21 -1.35
C ARG A 19 7.74 13.85 -1.46
N LEU A 20 6.55 13.77 -2.04
CA LEU A 20 5.84 12.51 -2.26
C LEU A 20 6.58 11.64 -3.30
N ALA A 21 7.03 12.24 -4.41
CA ALA A 21 7.77 11.54 -5.45
C ALA A 21 9.12 11.00 -4.96
N ALA A 22 9.74 11.64 -3.96
CA ALA A 22 10.95 11.13 -3.33
C ALA A 22 10.77 9.74 -2.69
N ASN A 23 9.54 9.35 -2.35
CA ASN A 23 9.21 8.04 -1.79
C ASN A 23 9.00 6.94 -2.84
N ILE A 24 8.81 7.27 -4.12
CA ILE A 24 8.58 6.28 -5.18
C ILE A 24 9.67 5.20 -5.22
N PRO A 25 10.99 5.54 -5.29
CA PRO A 25 12.03 4.51 -5.30
C PRO A 25 12.07 3.70 -4.01
N LEU A 26 11.88 4.34 -2.85
CA LEU A 26 11.87 3.66 -1.55
C LEU A 26 10.76 2.60 -1.50
N ILE A 27 9.54 2.97 -1.90
CA ILE A 27 8.39 2.06 -1.92
C ILE A 27 8.61 0.92 -2.92
N LYS A 28 9.13 1.21 -4.12
CA LYS A 28 9.43 0.17 -5.12
C LYS A 28 10.42 -0.88 -4.61
N HIS A 29 11.35 -0.48 -3.74
CA HIS A 29 12.33 -1.37 -3.12
C HIS A 29 11.89 -1.89 -1.73
N ASN A 30 10.62 -1.73 -1.36
CA ASN A 30 10.06 -2.15 -0.07
C ASN A 30 10.82 -1.57 1.15
N LEU A 31 11.32 -0.34 1.00
CA LEU A 31 11.99 0.42 2.05
C LEU A 31 11.00 1.33 2.78
N CYS A 32 11.37 1.70 4.01
CA CYS A 32 10.62 2.67 4.82
C CYS A 32 10.40 3.96 4.02
N PRO A 33 9.18 4.51 3.96
CA PRO A 33 8.95 5.83 3.38
C PRO A 33 9.64 6.93 4.19
N LEU A 34 10.25 7.87 3.50
CA LEU A 34 10.77 9.13 4.03
C LEU A 34 9.61 10.04 4.48
N SER A 35 9.74 10.57 5.69
CA SER A 35 8.86 11.56 6.29
C SER A 35 9.62 12.87 6.56
N PHE A 36 8.90 13.98 6.46
CA PHE A 36 9.42 15.33 6.71
C PHE A 36 8.91 15.96 8.01
N VAL A 37 8.16 15.21 8.84
CA VAL A 37 7.46 15.72 10.03
C VAL A 37 8.39 16.46 10.99
N ASP A 38 9.62 15.97 11.15
CA ASP A 38 10.58 16.55 12.11
C ASP A 38 11.67 17.40 11.43
N VAL A 39 11.63 17.55 10.11
CA VAL A 39 12.70 18.24 9.38
C VAL A 39 12.58 19.74 9.62
N PRO A 40 13.61 20.40 10.19
CA PRO A 40 13.58 21.84 10.39
C PRO A 40 13.39 22.56 9.05
N GLN A 41 12.36 23.41 8.96
CA GLN A 41 12.02 24.11 7.73
C GLN A 41 13.20 24.92 7.19
N GLN A 42 13.93 25.60 8.07
CA GLN A 42 15.09 26.39 7.69
C GLN A 42 16.20 25.53 7.06
N ALA A 43 16.51 24.38 7.66
CA ALA A 43 17.52 23.47 7.13
C ALA A 43 17.12 22.95 5.74
N TYR A 44 15.84 22.62 5.54
CA TYR A 44 15.32 22.19 4.25
C TYR A 44 15.42 23.30 3.19
N ILE A 45 15.04 24.54 3.52
CA ILE A 45 15.12 25.67 2.59
C ILE A 45 16.57 25.98 2.25
N SER A 46 17.47 26.05 3.23
CA SER A 46 18.90 26.28 3.01
C SER A 46 19.52 25.18 2.15
N ALA A 47 19.16 23.92 2.37
CA ALA A 47 19.61 22.80 1.56
C ALA A 47 19.17 22.92 0.10
N MET A 48 17.91 23.31 -0.13
CA MET A 48 17.37 23.54 -1.47
C MET A 48 18.10 24.68 -2.18
N LEU A 49 18.32 25.81 -1.49
CA LEU A 49 19.05 26.96 -2.04
C LEU A 49 20.50 26.61 -2.36
N ALA A 50 21.19 25.84 -1.50
CA ALA A 50 22.55 25.39 -1.78
C ALA A 50 22.63 24.57 -3.08
N VAL A 51 21.61 23.75 -3.37
CA VAL A 51 21.56 23.00 -4.63
C VAL A 51 21.24 23.91 -5.81
N HIS A 52 20.25 24.80 -5.68
CA HIS A 52 19.78 25.65 -6.78
C HIS A 52 20.76 26.75 -7.18
N GLU A 53 21.35 27.41 -6.18
CA GLU A 53 22.17 28.61 -6.39
C GLU A 53 23.66 28.30 -6.43
N LEU A 54 24.10 27.32 -5.63
CA LEU A 54 25.53 27.02 -5.46
C LEU A 54 25.93 25.68 -6.09
N ASN A 55 24.98 24.92 -6.64
CA ASN A 55 25.19 23.57 -7.15
C ASN A 55 25.86 22.63 -6.13
N ARG A 56 25.56 22.83 -4.84
CA ARG A 56 26.12 22.08 -3.71
C ARG A 56 25.06 21.21 -3.06
N VAL A 57 25.35 19.91 -2.90
CA VAL A 57 24.38 18.89 -2.48
C VAL A 57 24.59 18.40 -1.05
N GLU A 58 25.68 18.79 -0.40
CA GLU A 58 26.13 18.26 0.88
C GLU A 58 25.10 18.49 1.98
N LEU A 59 24.59 19.71 2.10
CA LEU A 59 23.57 20.04 3.11
C LEU A 59 22.27 19.26 2.87
N LEU A 60 21.87 19.08 1.61
CA LEU A 60 20.68 18.30 1.28
C LEU A 60 20.86 16.81 1.60
N ARG A 61 22.04 16.25 1.29
CA ARG A 61 22.38 14.87 1.64
C ARG A 61 22.27 14.67 3.15
N ASP A 62 22.80 15.60 3.94
CA ASP A 62 22.79 15.49 5.40
C ASP A 62 21.37 15.62 5.96
N VAL A 63 20.57 16.57 5.44
CA VAL A 63 19.14 16.70 5.76
C VAL A 63 18.38 15.41 5.41
N PHE A 64 18.64 14.82 4.24
CA PHE A 64 18.01 13.57 3.82
C PHE A 64 18.39 12.42 4.75
N ALA A 65 19.67 12.22 5.03
CA ALA A 65 20.14 11.11 5.89
C ALA A 65 19.54 11.22 7.30
N TRP A 66 19.55 12.42 7.88
CA TRP A 66 18.94 12.70 9.18
C TRP A 66 17.44 12.42 9.19
N ALA A 67 16.71 12.92 8.19
CA ALA A 67 15.27 12.71 8.07
C ALA A 67 14.93 11.22 7.87
N TYR A 68 15.75 10.50 7.11
CA TYR A 68 15.54 9.09 6.81
C TYR A 68 15.77 8.20 8.03
N GLN A 69 16.82 8.46 8.82
CA GLN A 69 17.06 7.76 10.09
C GLN A 69 15.85 7.86 11.03
N ARG A 70 15.30 9.08 11.19
CA ARG A 70 14.11 9.31 12.02
C ARG A 70 12.86 8.63 11.45
N SER A 71 12.71 8.65 10.13
CA SER A 71 11.61 7.96 9.45
C SER A 71 11.67 6.46 9.75
N CYS A 72 12.84 5.84 9.62
CA CYS A 72 13.04 4.43 9.93
C CYS A 72 12.73 4.12 11.41
N ALA A 73 13.20 4.95 12.35
CA ALA A 73 12.91 4.78 13.77
C ALA A 73 11.40 4.85 14.06
N ARG A 74 10.70 5.82 13.46
CA ARG A 74 9.24 5.97 13.59
C ARG A 74 8.50 4.76 13.04
N TYR A 75 8.84 4.30 11.84
CA TYR A 75 8.21 3.13 11.24
C TYR A 75 8.53 1.85 12.00
N SER A 76 9.73 1.72 12.56
CA SER A 76 10.10 0.60 13.44
C SER A 76 9.22 0.57 14.69
N ALA A 77 9.02 1.71 15.35
CA ALA A 77 8.13 1.81 16.51
C ALA A 77 6.66 1.52 16.16
N VAL A 78 6.18 2.00 15.02
CA VAL A 78 4.82 1.69 14.53
C VAL A 78 4.67 0.22 14.15
N ARG A 79 5.69 -0.41 13.58
CA ARG A 79 5.67 -1.85 13.26
C ARG A 79 5.66 -2.73 14.51
N GLN A 80 6.13 -2.23 15.66
CA GLN A 80 6.00 -2.94 16.93
C GLN A 80 4.57 -2.86 17.51
N SER A 81 3.81 -1.80 17.18
CA SER A 81 2.43 -1.64 17.66
C SER A 81 1.39 -2.20 16.69
N VAL A 82 1.65 -2.15 15.39
CA VAL A 82 0.89 -2.83 14.35
C VAL A 82 1.46 -4.25 14.28
N GLY A 83 0.79 -5.20 14.94
CA GLY A 83 1.24 -6.61 15.01
C GLY A 83 1.69 -7.19 13.68
N GLU A 84 2.52 -8.23 13.72
CA GLU A 84 3.14 -8.81 12.52
C GLU A 84 2.09 -9.03 11.42
N PRO A 85 2.37 -8.60 10.16
CA PRO A 85 1.45 -8.88 9.08
C PRO A 85 1.29 -10.39 9.00
N ALA A 86 0.07 -10.88 9.30
CA ALA A 86 -0.23 -12.30 9.45
C ALA A 86 0.50 -13.10 8.36
N PRO A 87 1.55 -13.89 8.67
CA PRO A 87 2.41 -14.53 7.66
C PRO A 87 1.62 -15.31 6.62
N PHE A 88 0.50 -15.89 7.07
CA PHE A 88 -0.53 -16.51 6.25
C PHE A 88 -1.06 -15.62 5.12
N ARG A 89 -1.47 -14.37 5.42
CA ARG A 89 -2.01 -13.42 4.44
C ARG A 89 -0.94 -13.00 3.44
N MET A 90 0.32 -12.89 3.85
CA MET A 90 1.42 -12.62 2.91
C MET A 90 1.67 -13.82 1.98
N ARG A 91 1.73 -15.04 2.53
CA ARG A 91 1.98 -16.26 1.78
C ARG A 91 0.91 -16.52 0.71
N TYR A 92 -0.37 -16.34 1.07
CA TYR A 92 -1.50 -16.66 0.21
C TYR A 92 -2.17 -15.41 -0.40
N ARG A 93 -1.49 -14.26 -0.41
CA ARG A 93 -2.08 -12.97 -0.84
C ARG A 93 -2.71 -13.02 -2.24
N ILE A 94 -2.05 -13.73 -3.16
CA ILE A 94 -2.48 -13.83 -4.56
C ILE A 94 -3.71 -14.72 -4.62
N GLN A 95 -3.62 -15.91 -4.01
CA GLN A 95 -4.71 -16.89 -3.98
C GLN A 95 -5.96 -16.31 -3.31
N ILE A 96 -5.81 -15.60 -2.18
CA ILE A 96 -6.92 -14.92 -1.50
C ILE A 96 -7.54 -13.87 -2.43
N GLY A 97 -6.72 -13.01 -3.03
CA GLY A 97 -7.19 -11.94 -3.90
C GLY A 97 -7.91 -12.46 -5.15
N GLU A 98 -7.38 -13.48 -5.79
CA GLU A 98 -7.99 -14.14 -6.95
C GLU A 98 -9.31 -14.81 -6.60
N THR A 99 -9.35 -15.56 -5.50
CA THR A 99 -10.57 -16.26 -5.06
C THR A 99 -11.70 -15.28 -4.79
N VAL A 100 -11.42 -14.19 -4.05
CA VAL A 100 -12.41 -13.12 -3.80
C VAL A 100 -12.88 -12.51 -5.12
N ALA A 101 -11.95 -12.20 -6.03
CA ALA A 101 -12.29 -11.56 -7.28
C ALA A 101 -13.11 -12.48 -8.21
N GLU A 102 -12.82 -13.78 -8.24
CA GLU A 102 -13.56 -14.76 -9.05
C GLU A 102 -14.99 -14.98 -8.52
N VAL A 103 -15.17 -15.07 -7.20
CA VAL A 103 -16.49 -15.13 -6.56
C VAL A 103 -17.37 -13.96 -7.01
N VAL A 104 -16.80 -12.74 -7.02
CA VAL A 104 -17.52 -11.53 -7.43
C VAL A 104 -17.76 -11.49 -8.94
N ARG A 105 -16.73 -11.73 -9.77
CA ARG A 105 -16.86 -11.69 -11.24
C ARG A 105 -17.85 -12.72 -11.79
N MET A 106 -17.89 -13.91 -11.18
CA MET A 106 -18.82 -14.97 -11.57
C MET A 106 -20.21 -14.81 -10.94
N ALA A 107 -20.43 -13.74 -10.16
CA ALA A 107 -21.70 -13.48 -9.49
C ALA A 107 -22.21 -14.70 -8.69
N MET A 108 -21.32 -15.32 -7.90
CA MET A 108 -21.68 -16.50 -7.11
C MET A 108 -22.54 -16.12 -5.90
N ASN A 109 -23.59 -16.89 -5.63
CA ASN A 109 -24.34 -16.81 -4.36
C ASN A 109 -23.54 -17.44 -3.20
N LYS A 110 -24.02 -17.33 -1.95
CA LYS A 110 -23.28 -17.86 -0.78
C LYS A 110 -22.98 -19.35 -0.88
N VAL A 111 -23.92 -20.15 -1.34
CA VAL A 111 -23.75 -21.62 -1.44
C VAL A 111 -22.67 -21.95 -2.47
N GLN A 112 -22.72 -21.31 -3.64
CA GLN A 112 -21.71 -21.46 -4.69
C GLN A 112 -20.34 -20.99 -4.21
N ALA A 113 -20.26 -19.83 -3.56
CA ALA A 113 -19.01 -19.28 -3.05
C ALA A 113 -18.36 -20.20 -2.02
N VAL A 114 -19.12 -20.74 -1.05
CA VAL A 114 -18.57 -21.69 -0.06
C VAL A 114 -17.99 -22.93 -0.74
N SER A 115 -18.71 -23.50 -1.72
CA SER A 115 -18.22 -24.67 -2.46
C SER A 115 -16.94 -24.36 -3.26
N PHE A 116 -16.89 -23.18 -3.87
CA PHE A 116 -15.76 -22.71 -4.67
C PHE A 116 -14.51 -22.43 -3.82
N ILE A 117 -14.68 -21.74 -2.69
CA ILE A 117 -13.60 -21.42 -1.76
C ILE A 117 -13.00 -22.72 -1.19
N ARG A 118 -13.83 -23.71 -0.86
CA ARG A 118 -13.36 -25.04 -0.40
C ARG A 118 -12.54 -25.76 -1.48
N SER A 119 -13.03 -25.80 -2.72
CA SER A 119 -12.28 -26.39 -3.83
C SER A 119 -10.93 -25.69 -4.06
N ARG A 120 -10.89 -24.36 -3.94
CA ARG A 120 -9.63 -23.61 -4.02
C ARG A 120 -8.69 -23.90 -2.86
N ALA A 121 -9.23 -24.09 -1.65
CA ALA A 121 -8.46 -24.45 -0.47
C ALA A 121 -7.81 -25.84 -0.59
N GLU A 122 -8.41 -26.80 -1.29
CA GLU A 122 -7.85 -28.15 -1.49
C GLU A 122 -6.48 -28.13 -2.19
N GLN A 123 -6.22 -27.09 -3.00
CA GLN A 123 -4.94 -26.88 -3.68
C GLN A 123 -3.82 -26.38 -2.75
N LEU A 124 -4.15 -26.08 -1.49
CA LEU A 124 -3.21 -25.61 -0.47
C LEU A 124 -2.82 -26.75 0.48
N ALA A 125 -1.75 -26.52 1.25
CA ALA A 125 -1.32 -27.43 2.31
C ALA A 125 -2.45 -27.65 3.33
N GLU A 126 -2.61 -28.89 3.80
CA GLU A 126 -3.74 -29.31 4.65
C GLU A 126 -3.92 -28.43 5.90
N GLN A 127 -2.81 -28.09 6.55
CA GLN A 127 -2.75 -27.20 7.71
C GLN A 127 -3.26 -25.77 7.45
N ASP A 128 -3.26 -25.32 6.20
CA ASP A 128 -3.58 -23.95 5.80
C ASP A 128 -5.02 -23.81 5.25
N ARG A 129 -5.71 -24.93 4.97
CA ARG A 129 -7.01 -24.93 4.26
C ARG A 129 -8.12 -24.25 5.06
N SER A 130 -8.27 -24.63 6.33
CA SER A 130 -9.32 -24.07 7.21
C SER A 130 -9.14 -22.55 7.37
N ARG A 131 -7.89 -22.13 7.60
CA ARG A 131 -7.54 -20.71 7.74
C ARG A 131 -7.74 -19.94 6.44
N PHE A 132 -7.50 -20.56 5.28
CA PHE A 132 -7.73 -19.93 3.99
C PHE A 132 -9.21 -19.62 3.77
N VAL A 133 -10.08 -20.61 4.02
CA VAL A 133 -11.53 -20.46 3.88
C VAL A 133 -12.02 -19.32 4.77
N GLU A 134 -11.66 -19.32 6.05
CA GLU A 134 -12.04 -18.29 7.02
C GLU A 134 -11.62 -16.89 6.57
N VAL A 135 -10.39 -16.74 6.09
CA VAL A 135 -9.87 -15.45 5.64
C VAL A 135 -10.62 -14.94 4.40
N VAL A 136 -10.86 -15.81 3.41
CA VAL A 136 -11.58 -15.43 2.18
C VAL A 136 -13.04 -15.07 2.48
N GLU A 137 -13.73 -15.87 3.30
CA GLU A 137 -15.11 -15.57 3.74
C GLU A 137 -15.17 -14.23 4.48
N THR A 138 -14.23 -13.97 5.39
CA THR A 138 -14.15 -12.68 6.08
C THR A 138 -13.95 -11.51 5.10
N GLN A 139 -13.09 -11.68 4.08
CA GLN A 139 -12.89 -10.63 3.06
C GLN A 139 -14.15 -10.39 2.21
N LEU A 140 -14.92 -11.42 1.88
CA LEU A 140 -16.18 -11.27 1.16
C LEU A 140 -17.25 -10.57 2.01
N MET A 141 -17.30 -10.86 3.32
CA MET A 141 -18.24 -10.22 4.25
C MET A 141 -17.94 -8.74 4.50
N THR A 142 -16.66 -8.34 4.47
CA THR A 142 -16.25 -6.94 4.64
C THR A 142 -16.08 -6.20 3.32
N LEU A 143 -16.38 -6.84 2.18
CA LEU A 143 -16.23 -6.24 0.86
C LEU A 143 -17.27 -5.14 0.64
N HIS A 144 -16.79 -3.96 0.25
CA HIS A 144 -17.60 -2.78 -0.04
C HIS A 144 -16.98 -1.97 -1.18
N LEU A 145 -17.71 -1.01 -1.73
CA LEU A 145 -17.28 -0.23 -2.89
C LEU A 145 -15.89 0.44 -2.70
N GLY A 146 -15.52 0.79 -1.47
CA GLY A 146 -14.20 1.36 -1.15
C GLY A 146 -13.04 0.37 -1.18
N SER A 147 -13.29 -0.94 -1.06
CA SER A 147 -12.24 -1.98 -1.01
C SER A 147 -12.07 -2.75 -2.32
N ILE A 148 -13.01 -2.65 -3.28
CA ILE A 148 -12.99 -3.47 -4.51
C ILE A 148 -11.73 -3.25 -5.37
N ALA A 149 -11.12 -2.06 -5.28
CA ALA A 149 -9.89 -1.73 -6.00
C ALA A 149 -8.72 -2.65 -5.59
N LEU A 150 -8.69 -3.12 -4.33
CA LEU A 150 -7.66 -4.04 -3.82
C LEU A 150 -7.70 -5.40 -4.54
N PHE A 151 -8.88 -5.79 -5.02
CA PHE A 151 -9.13 -7.05 -5.72
C PHE A 151 -9.20 -6.88 -7.25
N ARG A 152 -8.88 -5.68 -7.76
CA ARG A 152 -8.95 -5.33 -9.20
C ARG A 152 -10.35 -5.56 -9.79
N LEU A 153 -11.38 -5.27 -9.01
CA LEU A 153 -12.78 -5.39 -9.41
C LEU A 153 -13.32 -4.04 -9.87
N ARG A 154 -14.23 -4.06 -10.86
CA ARG A 154 -14.95 -2.88 -11.32
C ARG A 154 -16.22 -2.67 -10.47
N PRO A 155 -16.69 -1.43 -10.28
CA PRO A 155 -17.95 -1.15 -9.60
C PRO A 155 -19.13 -1.97 -10.15
N SER A 156 -19.23 -2.09 -11.47
CA SER A 156 -20.30 -2.84 -12.14
C SER A 156 -20.25 -4.36 -11.90
N GLU A 157 -19.08 -4.94 -11.66
CA GLU A 157 -18.95 -6.37 -11.28
C GLU A 157 -19.45 -6.58 -9.85
N PHE A 158 -19.07 -5.68 -8.95
CA PHE A 158 -19.49 -5.71 -7.56
C PHE A 158 -21.01 -5.52 -7.41
N GLU A 159 -21.59 -4.53 -8.10
CA GLU A 159 -23.04 -4.28 -8.07
C GLU A 159 -23.86 -5.50 -8.53
N LYS A 160 -23.42 -6.18 -9.60
CA LYS A 160 -24.06 -7.41 -10.08
C LYS A 160 -24.01 -8.52 -9.04
N TRP A 161 -22.85 -8.70 -8.41
CA TRP A 161 -22.68 -9.71 -7.37
C TRP A 161 -23.54 -9.42 -6.13
N VAL A 162 -23.66 -8.16 -5.69
CA VAL A 162 -24.49 -7.78 -4.54
C VAL A 162 -25.96 -8.20 -4.72
N GLN A 163 -26.49 -8.19 -5.94
CA GLN A 163 -27.87 -8.62 -6.21
C GLN A 163 -28.12 -10.12 -5.96
N VAL A 164 -27.10 -10.94 -6.15
CA VAL A 164 -27.15 -12.40 -6.00
C VAL A 164 -26.53 -12.89 -4.69
N TRP A 165 -25.83 -12.02 -3.96
CA TRP A 165 -25.21 -12.30 -2.67
C TRP A 165 -26.25 -12.38 -1.55
N LYS A 166 -26.99 -13.49 -1.53
CA LYS A 166 -28.00 -13.84 -0.52
C LYS A 166 -27.57 -15.02 0.31
#